data_AF-A0A938ICN7-F1
#
_entry.id   AF-A0A938ICN7-F1
#
_cell.length_a   1.000
_cell.length_b   1.000
_cell.length_c   1.000
_cell.angle_alpha   90.00
_cell.angle_beta   90.00
_cell.angle_gamma   90.00
#
_symmetry.space_group_name_H-M   'P 1'
#
loop_
_entity.id
_entity.type
_entity.pdbx_description
1 polymer ?
#
loop_
_entity_poly.entity_id
_entity_poly.type
_entity_poly.pdbx_seq_one_letter_code
_entity_poly.pdbx_strand_id
1 'polypeptide(L)'
;MNNPTRHQQKIIRNFYQNRESIAVQRVQELITELYLSAGKQRQKHWKNIATHLEALGVRPDRIEHLVTSDKPELVANLLPKLMK
;
A
#
# COMPACT_ATOMS: atom_id res chain seq x y z
N MET A 1 5.44 -24.29 -24.74
CA MET A 1 5.24 -23.64 -23.43
C MET A 1 6.61 -23.38 -22.83
N ASN A 2 7.10 -22.14 -22.88
CA ASN A 2 8.41 -21.78 -22.29
C ASN A 2 8.24 -21.63 -20.77
N ASN A 3 8.68 -22.64 -20.03
CA ASN A 3 8.74 -22.58 -18.58
C ASN A 3 9.88 -21.61 -18.21
N PRO A 4 9.63 -20.52 -17.45
CA PRO A 4 10.69 -19.59 -17.08
C PRO A 4 11.77 -20.34 -16.30
N THR A 5 13.03 -20.14 -16.67
CA THR A 5 14.18 -20.78 -16.01
C THR A 5 14.21 -20.37 -14.53
N ARG A 6 14.81 -21.20 -13.65
CA ARG A 6 14.91 -20.89 -12.20
C ARG A 6 15.43 -19.47 -11.92
N HIS A 7 16.30 -18.95 -12.79
CA HIS A 7 16.79 -17.57 -12.74
C HIS A 7 15.72 -16.52 -13.07
N GLN A 8 14.93 -16.71 -14.12
CA GLN A 8 13.82 -15.81 -14.50
C GLN A 8 12.74 -15.77 -13.41
N GLN A 9 12.41 -16.91 -12.81
CA GLN A 9 11.46 -16.97 -11.69
C GLN A 9 11.94 -16.17 -10.48
N LYS A 10 13.25 -16.23 -10.16
CA LYS A 10 13.86 -15.45 -9.08
C LYS A 10 13.76 -13.95 -9.34
N ILE A 11 14.06 -13.50 -10.57
CA ILE A 11 13.96 -12.08 -10.93
C ILE A 11 12.51 -11.59 -10.81
N ILE A 12 11.55 -12.35 -11.33
CA ILE A 12 10.13 -12.01 -11.26
C ILE A 12 9.68 -11.92 -9.81
N ARG A 13 10.00 -12.91 -8.98
CA ARG A 13 9.69 -12.90 -7.54
C ARG A 13 10.32 -11.68 -6.84
N ASN A 14 11.62 -11.44 -7.05
CA ASN A 14 12.32 -10.32 -6.42
C ASN A 14 11.72 -8.97 -6.85
N PHE A 15 11.31 -8.84 -8.11
CA PHE A 15 10.65 -7.63 -8.60
C PHE A 15 9.34 -7.34 -7.86
N TYR A 16 8.46 -8.35 -7.71
CA TYR A 16 7.20 -8.17 -6.97
C TYR A 16 7.42 -7.96 -5.47
N GLN A 17 8.35 -8.68 -4.85
CA GLN A 17 8.70 -8.48 -3.43
C GLN A 17 9.24 -7.07 -3.16
N ASN A 18 10.12 -6.56 -4.04
CA ASN A 18 10.62 -5.20 -3.92
C ASN A 18 9.49 -4.17 -4.11
N ARG A 19 8.59 -4.41 -5.07
CA ARG A 19 7.44 -3.53 -5.31
C ARG A 19 6.52 -3.46 -4.09
N GLU A 20 6.22 -4.59 -3.46
CA GLU A 20 5.44 -4.64 -2.22
C GLU A 20 6.16 -3.92 -1.07
N SER A 21 7.45 -4.18 -0.88
CA SER A 21 8.25 -3.51 0.15
C SER A 21 8.25 -1.98 -0.02
N ILE A 22 8.36 -1.50 -1.26
CA ILE A 22 8.28 -0.06 -1.56
C ILE A 22 6.88 0.48 -1.24
N ALA A 23 5.82 -0.23 -1.63
CA ALA A 23 4.46 0.20 -1.35
C ALA A 23 4.17 0.28 0.15
N VAL A 24 4.62 -0.71 0.93
CA VAL A 24 4.52 -0.69 2.41
C VAL A 24 5.22 0.54 2.98
N GLN A 25 6.47 0.78 2.58
CA GLN A 25 7.25 1.94 3.05
C GLN A 25 6.53 3.26 2.74
N ARG A 26 6.01 3.41 1.52
CA ARG A 26 5.25 4.61 1.13
C ARG A 26 3.99 4.81 1.94
N VAL A 27 3.26 3.75 2.27
CA VAL A 27 2.08 3.87 3.13
C VAL A 27 2.47 4.28 4.54
N GLN A 28 3.58 3.79 5.10
CA GLN A 28 4.06 4.22 6.43
C GLN A 28 4.41 5.71 6.47
N GLU A 29 5.09 6.21 5.43
CA GLU A 29 5.38 7.65 5.27
C GLU A 29 4.07 8.45 5.23
N LEU A 30 3.13 8.04 4.36
CA LEU A 30 1.87 8.77 4.17
C LEU A 30 0.95 8.75 5.40
N ILE A 31 0.97 7.69 6.23
CA ILE A 31 0.24 7.66 7.50
C ILE A 31 0.74 8.79 8.41
N THR A 32 2.05 9.01 8.47
CA THR A 32 2.63 10.11 9.26
C THR A 32 2.20 11.47 8.69
N GLU A 33 2.26 11.63 7.37
CA GLU A 33 1.78 12.84 6.68
C GLU A 33 0.29 13.11 6.92
N LEU A 34 -0.54 12.07 7.04
CA LEU A 34 -1.94 12.26 7.40
C LEU A 34 -2.10 12.97 8.74
N TYR A 35 -1.35 12.60 9.78
CA TYR A 35 -1.46 13.29 11.09
C TYR A 35 -1.04 14.76 11.04
N LEU A 36 -0.21 15.14 10.07
CA LEU A 36 0.32 16.50 9.92
C LEU A 36 -0.43 17.36 8.90
N SER A 37 -1.33 16.75 8.11
CA SER A 37 -2.00 17.41 6.99
C SER A 37 -3.50 17.60 7.21
N ALA A 38 -4.02 18.67 6.60
CA ALA A 38 -5.44 18.99 6.58
C ALA A 38 -5.90 19.41 5.17
N GLY A 39 -7.21 19.50 4.97
CA GLY A 39 -7.81 20.00 3.74
C GLY A 39 -7.35 19.26 2.48
N LYS A 40 -7.01 20.02 1.43
CA LYS A 40 -6.62 19.45 0.12
C LYS A 40 -5.39 18.55 0.18
N GLN A 41 -4.42 18.87 1.04
CA GLN A 41 -3.21 18.04 1.16
C GLN A 41 -3.54 16.68 1.77
N ARG A 42 -4.36 16.66 2.83
CA ARG A 42 -4.84 15.40 3.43
C ARG A 42 -5.56 14.51 2.41
N GLN A 43 -6.43 15.09 1.58
CA GLN A 43 -7.11 14.37 0.50
C GLN A 43 -6.12 13.76 -0.51
N LYS A 44 -5.05 14.49 -0.85
CA LYS A 44 -3.98 13.98 -1.72
C LYS A 44 -3.24 12.81 -1.07
N HIS A 45 -2.93 12.88 0.23
CA HIS A 45 -2.28 11.77 0.94
C HIS A 45 -3.18 10.53 0.98
N TRP A 46 -4.49 10.69 1.23
CA TRP A 46 -5.44 9.57 1.15
C TRP A 46 -5.52 8.94 -0.24
N LYS A 47 -5.53 9.75 -1.30
CA LYS A 47 -5.50 9.24 -2.69
C LYS A 47 -4.24 8.41 -2.96
N ASN A 48 -3.09 8.85 -2.44
CA ASN A 48 -1.83 8.13 -2.58
C ASN A 48 -1.85 6.83 -1.75
N ILE A 49 -2.36 6.86 -0.52
CA ILE A 49 -2.53 5.66 0.31
C ILE A 49 -3.42 4.63 -0.40
N ALA A 50 -4.56 5.07 -0.96
CA ALA A 50 -5.45 4.19 -1.72
C ALA A 50 -4.73 3.48 -2.87
N THR A 51 -3.96 4.23 -3.66
CA THR A 51 -3.14 3.68 -4.77
C THR A 51 -2.15 2.62 -4.29
N HIS A 52 -1.46 2.86 -3.17
CA HIS A 52 -0.48 1.91 -2.65
C HIS A 52 -1.13 0.69 -1.98
N LEU A 53 -2.27 0.85 -1.30
CA LEU A 53 -3.01 -0.26 -0.74
C LEU A 53 -3.59 -1.17 -1.84
N GLU A 54 -4.06 -0.61 -2.95
CA GLU A 54 -4.47 -1.38 -4.12
C GLU A 54 -3.29 -2.17 -4.71
N ALA A 55 -2.11 -1.54 -4.80
CA ALA A 55 -0.89 -2.21 -5.25
C ALA A 55 -0.45 -3.36 -4.33
N LEU A 56 -0.85 -3.34 -3.05
CA LEU A 56 -0.68 -4.39 -2.04
C LEU A 56 -1.82 -5.41 -2.03
N GLY A 57 -2.78 -5.32 -2.96
CA GLY A 57 -3.89 -6.27 -3.08
C GLY A 57 -5.03 -6.05 -2.08
N VAL A 58 -5.11 -4.89 -1.42
CA VAL A 58 -6.26 -4.57 -0.56
C VAL A 58 -7.49 -4.36 -1.43
N ARG A 59 -8.61 -4.98 -1.03
CA ARG A 59 -9.88 -4.87 -1.76
C ARG A 59 -10.40 -3.42 -1.83
N PRO A 60 -10.99 -2.99 -2.96
CA PRO A 60 -11.51 -1.63 -3.13
C PRO A 60 -12.52 -1.20 -2.06
N ASP A 61 -13.45 -2.09 -1.67
CA ASP A 61 -14.45 -1.81 -0.62
C ASP A 61 -13.81 -1.42 0.71
N ARG A 62 -12.70 -2.07 1.05
CA ARG A 62 -11.94 -1.79 2.25
C ARG A 62 -11.16 -0.49 2.14
N ILE A 63 -10.58 -0.21 0.96
CA ILE A 63 -9.88 1.05 0.71
C ILE A 63 -10.86 2.22 0.82
N GLU A 64 -12.04 2.10 0.23
CA GLU A 64 -13.10 3.10 0.33
C GLU A 64 -13.44 3.37 1.79
N HIS A 65 -13.74 2.32 2.58
CA HIS A 65 -14.01 2.47 4.01
C HIS A 65 -12.88 3.18 4.77
N LEU A 66 -11.61 2.89 4.44
CA LEU A 66 -10.47 3.56 5.09
C LEU A 66 -10.41 5.05 4.75
N VAL A 67 -10.60 5.40 3.47
CA VAL A 67 -10.58 6.79 3.00
C VAL A 67 -11.75 7.57 3.56
N THR A 68 -12.96 7.01 3.58
CA THR A 68 -14.16 7.67 4.11
C THR A 68 -14.14 7.79 5.63
N SER A 69 -13.51 6.84 6.33
CA SER A 69 -13.33 6.91 7.78
C SER A 69 -12.40 8.04 8.21
N ASP A 70 -11.51 8.48 7.31
CA ASP A 70 -10.54 9.54 7.56
C ASP A 70 -9.68 9.33 8.82
N LYS A 71 -9.41 8.07 9.17
CA LYS A 71 -8.71 7.65 10.41
C LYS A 71 -7.39 6.96 10.07
N PRO A 72 -6.24 7.64 10.24
CA PRO A 72 -4.93 7.07 9.91
C PRO A 72 -4.60 5.82 10.73
N GLU A 73 -5.15 5.69 11.95
CA GLU A 73 -4.95 4.53 12.83
C GLU A 73 -5.47 3.23 12.19
N LEU A 74 -6.53 3.30 11.39
CA LEU A 74 -7.09 2.12 10.73
C LEU A 74 -6.12 1.55 9.69
N VAL A 75 -5.41 2.42 8.97
CA VAL A 75 -4.38 2.03 8.00
C VAL A 75 -3.15 1.47 8.71
N ALA A 76 -2.72 2.12 9.80
CA ALA A 76 -1.60 1.66 10.62
C ALA A 76 -1.84 0.26 11.21
N ASN A 77 -3.08 -0.02 11.63
CA ASN A 77 -3.48 -1.34 12.15
C ASN A 77 -3.67 -2.40 11.05
N LEU A 78 -3.87 -1.98 9.79
CA LEU A 78 -4.00 -2.86 8.64
C LEU A 78 -2.64 -3.33 8.15
N LEU A 79 -1.67 -2.43 7.99
CA LEU A 79 -0.38 -2.73 7.33
C LEU A 79 0.30 -4.02 7.86
N PRO A 80 0.45 -4.23 9.18
CA PRO A 80 1.09 -5.43 9.71
C PRO A 80 0.33 -6.73 9.42
N LYS A 81 -0.97 -6.65 9.12
CA LYS A 81 -1.81 -7.81 8.77
C LYS A 81 -1.66 -8.23 7.31
N LEU A 82 -1.16 -7.34 6.45
CA LEU A 82 -0.90 -7.62 5.03
C LEU A 82 0.46 -8.27 4.80
N MET A 83 1.38 -8.13 5.75
CA MET A 83 2.76 -8.62 5.67
C MET A 83 2.96 -10.01 6.31
N LYS A 84 1.87 -10.68 6.70
CA LYS A 84 1.89 -12.00 7.37
C LYS A 84 1.62 -13.13 6.40
#